data_AF-A0A2H3G2S7-F1
#
_entry.id   AF-A0A2H3G2S7-F1
#
_cell.length_a   1.000
_cell.length_b   1.000
_cell.length_c   1.000
_cell.angle_alpha   90.00
_cell.angle_beta   90.00
_cell.angle_gamma   90.00
#
_symmetry.space_group_name_H-M   'P 1'
#
loop_
_entity.id
_entity.type
_entity.pdbx_description
1 polymer ?
#
loop_
_entity_poly.entity_id
_entity_poly.type
_entity_poly.pdbx_seq_one_letter_code
_entity_poly.pdbx_strand_id
1 'polypeptide(L)'
;MSSSHPAPQSFVAVFVGATRGIGLATLKALTRALPNPRFYIIGRSKARFAGELALLNEYNPNAAIQFVEAEVSLIKGIEGVCERIMNLEKHVDLLFMSPGSLAFGGPHYTEEKLDLCFALSFYIRMRLIERLLPMLMQAPHPRVLSVLAGGHEGPLFTNDGDIGLRKKGSYTVPRAVNQVTTLHSLVFMYLASHYPKLSWLHVHPGWVATTFLSDLLQSAGIVGVLAGKIALPVYRFIAMSEEECGRRQAEYALSGRYPSREMICSAVVDVTDQAACYGSCSGFYRVLSDGSTVTDGKVLGPMEREGWPLKVFEHTQKVFGEILSQK
;
A
#
# COMPACT_ATOMS: atom_id res chain seq x y z
N MET A 1 36.98 17.81 23.74
CA MET A 1 35.60 17.67 24.21
C MET A 1 34.80 17.07 23.07
N SER A 2 34.49 15.77 23.14
CA SER A 2 33.75 15.06 22.10
C SER A 2 32.27 15.40 22.26
N SER A 3 31.75 16.28 21.42
CA SER A 3 30.32 16.52 21.30
C SER A 3 29.72 15.31 20.56
N SER A 4 29.32 14.28 21.29
CA SER A 4 28.49 13.21 20.76
C SER A 4 27.10 13.78 20.51
N HIS A 5 26.91 14.46 19.37
CA HIS A 5 25.57 14.58 18.83
C HIS A 5 25.03 13.15 18.65
N PRO A 6 23.86 12.81 19.22
CA PRO A 6 23.23 11.54 18.92
C PRO A 6 23.12 11.46 17.39
N ALA A 7 23.61 10.36 16.80
CA ALA A 7 23.49 10.14 15.37
C ALA A 7 22.03 10.42 14.96
N PRO A 8 21.77 11.13 13.85
CA PRO A 8 20.41 11.41 13.41
C PRO A 8 19.60 10.13 13.40
N GLN A 9 18.41 10.16 14.01
CA GLN A 9 17.51 9.03 14.04
C GLN A 9 17.28 8.58 12.59
N SER A 10 17.69 7.34 12.28
CA SER A 10 17.56 6.75 10.95
C SER A 10 16.07 6.65 10.60
N PHE A 11 15.68 7.10 9.41
CA PHE A 11 14.34 6.88 8.86
C PHE A 11 14.13 5.38 8.60
N VAL A 12 13.17 4.77 9.28
CA VAL A 12 12.84 3.34 9.18
C VAL A 12 11.61 3.14 8.30
N ALA A 13 11.76 2.38 7.22
CA ALA A 13 10.63 2.05 6.34
C ALA A 13 10.49 0.56 6.06
N VAL A 14 9.25 0.09 6.06
CA VAL A 14 8.87 -1.27 5.68
C VAL A 14 8.17 -1.21 4.33
N PHE A 15 8.67 -1.98 3.37
CA PHE A 15 8.14 -2.08 2.02
C PHE A 15 7.59 -3.46 1.77
N VAL A 16 6.37 -3.52 1.23
CA VAL A 16 5.82 -4.72 0.61
C VAL A 16 5.46 -4.40 -0.84
N GLY A 17 5.79 -5.31 -1.76
CA GLY A 17 5.60 -5.07 -3.20
C GLY A 17 6.69 -4.21 -3.86
N ALA A 18 7.85 -4.03 -3.22
CA ALA A 18 8.98 -3.24 -3.72
C ALA A 18 10.08 -4.04 -4.43
N THR A 19 9.73 -5.19 -5.02
CA THR A 19 10.69 -6.06 -5.73
C THR A 19 10.75 -5.82 -7.24
N ARG A 20 9.82 -5.03 -7.78
CA ARG A 20 9.74 -4.57 -9.17
C ARG A 20 8.78 -3.38 -9.26
N GLY A 21 8.66 -2.76 -10.43
CA GLY A 21 7.61 -1.79 -10.70
C GLY A 21 7.68 -0.55 -9.81
N ILE A 22 6.49 0.01 -9.52
CA ILE A 22 6.33 1.22 -8.71
C ILE A 22 7.05 1.13 -7.37
N GLY A 23 6.92 0.01 -6.65
CA GLY A 23 7.52 -0.14 -5.33
C GLY A 23 9.05 -0.15 -5.38
N LEU A 24 9.66 -0.83 -6.37
CA LEU A 24 11.12 -0.82 -6.54
C LEU A 24 11.63 0.56 -6.95
N ALA A 25 10.93 1.24 -7.85
CA ALA A 25 11.30 2.60 -8.25
C ALA A 25 11.19 3.58 -7.06
N THR A 26 10.17 3.44 -6.22
CA THR A 26 10.01 4.23 -4.99
C THR A 26 11.13 3.96 -3.99
N LEU A 27 11.47 2.68 -3.79
CA LEU A 27 12.59 2.28 -2.94
C LEU A 27 13.90 2.90 -3.43
N LYS A 28 14.20 2.83 -4.73
CA LYS A 28 15.38 3.46 -5.33
C LYS A 28 15.41 4.97 -5.10
N ALA A 29 14.28 5.66 -5.26
CA ALA A 29 14.18 7.10 -5.03
C ALA A 29 14.43 7.45 -3.55
N LEU A 30 13.83 6.71 -2.61
CA LEU A 30 14.03 6.94 -1.17
C LEU A 30 15.45 6.61 -0.70
N THR A 31 16.07 5.55 -1.24
CA THR A 31 17.47 5.21 -0.94
C THR A 31 18.43 6.34 -1.30
N ARG A 32 18.19 7.01 -2.43
CA ARG A 32 19.00 8.16 -2.87
C ARG A 32 18.73 9.43 -2.08
N ALA A 33 17.48 9.64 -1.66
CA ALA A 33 17.05 10.88 -1.02
C ALA A 33 17.42 10.96 0.47
N LEU A 34 17.44 9.82 1.18
CA LEU A 34 17.66 9.77 2.62
C LEU A 34 19.14 9.50 2.95
N PRO A 35 19.72 10.15 3.97
CA PRO A 35 21.15 10.05 4.25
C PRO A 35 21.58 8.69 4.85
N ASN A 36 20.83 8.16 5.81
CA ASN A 36 21.15 6.92 6.54
C ASN A 36 19.90 6.05 6.81
N PRO A 37 19.09 5.72 5.78
CA PRO A 37 17.81 5.03 5.98
C PRO A 37 17.99 3.56 6.36
N ARG A 38 16.97 3.00 7.04
CA ARG A 38 16.83 1.57 7.33
C ARG A 38 15.60 1.03 6.64
N PHE A 39 15.79 0.13 5.67
CA PHE A 39 14.70 -0.37 4.84
C PHE A 39 14.53 -1.87 4.96
N TYR A 40 13.30 -2.31 5.16
CA TYR A 40 12.90 -3.71 5.16
C TYR A 40 12.08 -4.00 3.91
N ILE A 41 12.57 -4.85 3.00
CA ILE A 41 11.83 -5.28 1.82
C ILE A 41 11.24 -6.66 2.07
N ILE A 42 9.92 -6.74 2.14
CA ILE A 42 9.18 -7.99 2.25
C ILE A 42 8.88 -8.50 0.83
N GLY A 43 9.33 -9.72 0.53
CA GLY A 43 9.11 -10.32 -0.78
C GLY A 43 9.38 -11.83 -0.81
N ARG A 44 9.08 -12.47 -1.94
CA ARG A 44 9.07 -13.94 -2.07
C ARG A 44 10.42 -14.59 -2.34
N SER A 45 11.43 -13.83 -2.79
CA SER A 45 12.71 -14.42 -3.19
C SER A 45 13.84 -13.42 -3.04
N LYS A 46 14.67 -13.63 -2.00
CA LYS A 46 15.89 -12.87 -1.77
C LYS A 46 16.87 -13.04 -2.94
N ALA A 47 16.97 -14.25 -3.48
CA ALA A 47 17.86 -14.57 -4.59
C ALA A 47 17.55 -13.71 -5.83
N ARG A 48 16.26 -13.58 -6.20
CA ARG A 48 15.85 -12.73 -7.33
C ARG A 48 16.07 -11.23 -7.08
N PHE A 49 16.07 -10.81 -5.82
CA PHE A 49 16.27 -9.41 -5.44
C PHE A 49 17.76 -9.04 -5.27
N ALA A 50 18.68 -10.01 -5.26
CA ALA A 50 20.08 -9.77 -4.93
C ALA A 50 20.77 -8.71 -5.81
N GLY A 51 20.47 -8.69 -7.12
CA GLY A 51 21.01 -7.69 -8.04
C GLY A 51 20.52 -6.27 -7.72
N GLU A 52 19.24 -6.11 -7.40
CA GLU A 52 18.68 -4.81 -6.99
C GLU A 52 19.22 -4.37 -5.64
N LEU A 53 19.42 -5.30 -4.69
CA LEU A 53 20.03 -5.00 -3.41
C LEU A 53 21.46 -4.45 -3.56
N ALA A 54 22.26 -5.02 -4.48
CA ALA A 54 23.60 -4.51 -4.78
C ALA A 54 23.55 -3.06 -5.30
N LEU A 55 22.67 -2.78 -6.27
CA LEU A 55 22.48 -1.43 -6.82
C LEU A 55 22.02 -0.42 -5.76
N LEU A 56 21.12 -0.82 -4.85
CA LEU A 56 20.65 0.06 -3.78
C LEU A 56 21.79 0.40 -2.79
N ASN A 57 22.66 -0.55 -2.48
CA ASN A 57 23.84 -0.30 -1.64
C ASN A 57 24.87 0.61 -2.34
N GLU A 58 24.98 0.54 -3.67
CA GLU A 58 25.80 1.48 -4.44
C GLU A 58 25.22 2.91 -4.42
N TYR A 59 23.89 3.05 -4.52
CA TYR A 59 23.24 4.36 -4.44
C TYR A 59 23.41 5.03 -3.09
N ASN A 60 23.42 4.25 -2.02
CA ASN A 60 23.65 4.77 -0.68
C ASN A 60 24.35 3.72 0.21
N PRO A 61 25.68 3.82 0.37
CA PRO A 61 26.44 2.92 1.23
C PRO A 61 26.08 2.99 2.72
N ASN A 62 25.41 4.08 3.15
CA ASN A 62 24.93 4.25 4.52
C ASN A 62 23.52 3.71 4.74
N ALA A 63 22.82 3.28 3.68
CA ALA A 63 21.51 2.66 3.81
C ALA A 63 21.65 1.22 4.34
N ALA A 64 20.92 0.91 5.40
CA ALA A 64 20.83 -0.45 5.94
C ALA A 64 19.59 -1.13 5.37
N ILE A 65 19.79 -1.95 4.33
CA ILE A 65 18.71 -2.57 3.56
C ILE A 65 18.65 -4.06 3.84
N GLN A 66 17.52 -4.52 4.38
CA GLN A 66 17.27 -5.92 4.72
C GLN A 66 16.12 -6.50 3.89
N PHE A 67 16.39 -7.55 3.14
CA PHE A 67 15.35 -8.35 2.52
C PHE A 67 14.82 -9.39 3.51
N VAL A 68 13.50 -9.42 3.72
CA VAL A 68 12.81 -10.39 4.55
C VAL A 68 11.94 -11.27 3.66
N GLU A 69 12.32 -12.54 3.53
CA GLU A 69 11.62 -13.47 2.65
C GLU A 69 10.33 -13.97 3.29
N ALA A 70 9.22 -13.86 2.56
CA ALA A 70 7.91 -14.40 2.95
C ALA A 70 6.98 -14.57 1.75
N GLU A 71 6.01 -15.47 1.91
CA GLU A 71 4.90 -15.58 0.97
C GLU A 71 3.88 -14.47 1.24
N VAL A 72 4.04 -13.35 0.52
CA VAL A 72 3.26 -12.11 0.68
C VAL A 72 1.77 -12.30 0.37
N SER A 73 1.36 -13.40 -0.27
CA SER A 73 -0.06 -13.70 -0.50
C SER A 73 -0.77 -14.39 0.67
N LEU A 74 -0.05 -14.74 1.74
CA LEU A 74 -0.60 -15.45 2.91
C LEU A 74 -0.52 -14.59 4.18
N ILE A 75 -1.62 -14.49 4.90
CA ILE A 75 -1.77 -13.80 6.19
C ILE A 75 -0.80 -14.40 7.21
N LYS A 76 -0.69 -15.74 7.28
CA LYS A 76 0.30 -16.41 8.14
C LYS A 76 1.74 -16.04 7.77
N GLY A 77 2.01 -15.79 6.49
CA GLY A 77 3.32 -15.35 6.01
C GLY A 77 3.72 -13.97 6.53
N ILE A 78 2.75 -13.10 6.84
CA ILE A 78 2.98 -11.76 7.37
C ILE A 78 3.34 -11.77 8.86
N GLU A 79 2.78 -12.71 9.65
CA GLU A 79 3.00 -12.75 11.10
C GLU A 79 4.48 -12.82 11.48
N GLY A 80 5.20 -13.82 10.94
CA GLY A 80 6.61 -14.03 11.26
C GLY A 80 7.52 -12.89 10.77
N VAL A 81 7.14 -12.24 9.67
CA VAL A 81 7.90 -11.07 9.16
C VAL A 81 7.74 -9.87 10.08
N CYS A 82 6.51 -9.57 10.48
CA CYS A 82 6.23 -8.46 11.38
C CYS A 82 6.92 -8.66 12.74
N GLU A 83 6.89 -9.87 13.30
CA GLU A 83 7.60 -10.19 14.54
C GLU A 83 9.11 -9.96 14.44
N ARG A 84 9.72 -10.38 13.33
CA ARG A 84 11.14 -10.14 13.09
C ARG A 84 11.46 -8.64 13.04
N ILE A 85 10.65 -7.85 12.35
CA ILE A 85 10.86 -6.39 12.27
C ILE A 85 10.66 -5.73 13.64
N MET A 86 9.62 -6.13 14.39
CA MET A 86 9.35 -5.65 15.75
C MET A 86 10.48 -5.94 16.74
N ASN A 87 11.23 -7.02 16.53
CA ASN A 87 12.39 -7.34 17.36
C ASN A 87 13.65 -6.54 16.98
N LEU A 88 13.70 -5.95 15.79
CA LEU A 88 14.87 -5.24 15.28
C LEU A 88 14.76 -3.72 15.40
N GLU A 89 13.53 -3.19 15.45
CA GLU A 89 13.27 -1.76 15.40
C GLU A 89 12.38 -1.29 16.55
N LYS A 90 12.61 -0.04 16.98
CA LYS A 90 11.77 0.62 18.00
C LYS A 90 10.60 1.38 17.40
N HIS A 91 10.71 1.79 16.14
CA HIS A 91 9.71 2.56 15.42
C HIS A 91 9.77 2.25 13.93
N VAL A 92 8.69 2.58 13.22
CA VAL A 92 8.62 2.58 11.75
C VAL A 92 8.05 3.93 11.34
N ASP A 93 8.78 4.69 10.53
CA ASP A 93 8.31 5.99 10.01
C ASP A 93 7.38 5.82 8.82
N LEU A 94 7.63 4.81 7.99
CA LEU A 94 6.85 4.56 6.77
C LEU A 94 6.51 3.08 6.59
N LEU A 95 5.22 2.78 6.45
CA LEU A 95 4.75 1.53 5.86
C LEU A 95 4.31 1.79 4.42
N PHE A 96 5.09 1.31 3.46
CA PHE A 96 4.83 1.44 2.03
C PHE A 96 4.30 0.12 1.45
N MET A 97 3.12 0.17 0.84
CA MET A 97 2.44 -1.03 0.33
C MET A 97 2.05 -0.85 -1.14
N SER A 98 2.64 -1.63 -2.04
CA SER A 98 2.26 -1.69 -3.45
C SER A 98 1.97 -3.09 -4.03
N PRO A 99 1.80 -4.19 -3.25
CA PRO A 99 1.53 -5.49 -3.85
C PRO A 99 0.13 -5.49 -4.46
N GLY A 100 0.00 -6.11 -5.63
CA GLY A 100 -1.26 -6.26 -6.33
C GLY A 100 -1.14 -7.35 -7.37
N SER A 101 -2.25 -8.04 -7.63
CA SER A 101 -2.35 -9.01 -8.71
C SER A 101 -3.78 -9.00 -9.23
N LEU A 102 -3.91 -9.18 -10.54
CA LEU A 102 -5.18 -9.28 -11.22
C LEU A 102 -5.00 -10.24 -12.40
N ALA A 103 -5.95 -11.14 -12.58
CA ALA A 103 -5.92 -12.13 -13.65
C ALA A 103 -7.32 -12.30 -14.24
N PHE A 104 -7.38 -12.62 -15.53
CA PHE A 104 -8.61 -13.08 -16.18
C PHE A 104 -8.93 -14.52 -15.78
N GLY A 105 -10.15 -14.97 -16.11
CA GLY A 105 -10.59 -16.35 -15.88
C GLY A 105 -11.32 -16.61 -14.55
N GLY A 106 -11.52 -15.60 -13.72
CA GLY A 106 -12.26 -15.72 -12.44
C GLY A 106 -11.36 -15.56 -11.22
N PRO A 107 -11.85 -15.89 -10.01
CA PRO A 107 -11.06 -15.78 -8.79
C PRO A 107 -9.95 -16.83 -8.75
N HIS A 108 -8.77 -16.42 -8.26
CA HIS A 108 -7.62 -17.31 -8.06
C HIS A 108 -7.33 -17.39 -6.57
N TYR A 109 -7.48 -18.57 -5.96
CA TYR A 109 -7.42 -18.67 -4.50
C TYR A 109 -6.00 -18.98 -3.99
N THR A 110 -5.62 -18.32 -2.91
CA THR A 110 -4.45 -18.68 -2.09
C THR A 110 -4.73 -19.96 -1.30
N GLU A 111 -3.69 -20.52 -0.66
CA GLU A 111 -3.85 -21.66 0.25
C GLU A 111 -4.78 -21.35 1.44
N GLU A 112 -4.87 -20.07 1.83
CA GLU A 112 -5.80 -19.57 2.85
C GLU A 112 -7.22 -19.28 2.30
N LYS A 113 -7.51 -19.72 1.07
CA LYS A 113 -8.81 -19.61 0.39
C LYS A 113 -9.27 -18.16 0.22
N LEU A 114 -8.34 -17.23 0.14
CA LEU A 114 -8.60 -15.85 -0.26
C LEU A 114 -8.39 -15.71 -1.76
N ASP A 115 -9.27 -14.99 -2.45
CA ASP A 115 -8.95 -14.55 -3.80
C ASP A 115 -7.66 -13.72 -3.78
N LEU A 116 -6.75 -13.96 -4.74
CA LEU A 116 -5.41 -13.41 -4.77
C LEU A 116 -5.42 -11.88 -4.92
N CYS A 117 -6.39 -11.32 -5.67
CA CYS A 117 -6.55 -9.88 -5.77
C CYS A 117 -6.93 -9.28 -4.41
N PHE A 118 -7.88 -9.90 -3.70
CA PHE A 118 -8.26 -9.50 -2.35
C PHE A 118 -7.13 -9.69 -1.33
N ALA A 119 -6.41 -10.80 -1.40
CA ALA A 119 -5.29 -11.08 -0.50
C ALA A 119 -4.25 -9.96 -0.61
N LEU A 120 -3.73 -9.70 -1.81
CA LEU A 120 -2.64 -8.73 -2.03
C LEU A 120 -3.09 -7.28 -1.94
N SER A 121 -4.26 -6.95 -2.49
CA SER A 121 -4.72 -5.56 -2.60
C SER A 121 -5.44 -5.04 -1.35
N PHE A 122 -5.87 -5.94 -0.45
CA PHE A 122 -6.62 -5.58 0.75
C PHE A 122 -6.12 -6.28 2.02
N TYR A 123 -6.33 -7.59 2.16
CA TYR A 123 -6.15 -8.27 3.46
C TYR A 123 -4.71 -8.23 4.00
N ILE A 124 -3.72 -8.47 3.14
CA ILE A 124 -2.29 -8.44 3.53
C ILE A 124 -1.88 -7.05 4.00
N ARG A 125 -2.41 -6.02 3.36
CA ARG A 125 -2.14 -4.62 3.72
C ARG A 125 -2.72 -4.29 5.09
N MET A 126 -3.97 -4.68 5.33
CA MET A 126 -4.61 -4.49 6.63
C MET A 126 -3.88 -5.27 7.74
N ARG A 127 -3.40 -6.48 7.45
CA ARG A 127 -2.64 -7.27 8.43
C ARG A 127 -1.30 -6.64 8.76
N LEU A 128 -0.56 -6.17 7.75
CA LEU A 128 0.70 -5.43 7.95
C LEU A 128 0.48 -4.19 8.82
N ILE A 129 -0.57 -3.41 8.54
CA ILE A 129 -0.92 -2.25 9.36
C ILE A 129 -1.17 -2.68 10.80
N GLU A 130 -2.07 -3.64 11.06
CA GLU A 130 -2.43 -4.08 12.41
C GLU A 130 -1.21 -4.56 13.22
N ARG A 131 -0.31 -5.33 12.58
CA ARG A 131 0.87 -5.87 13.25
C ARG A 131 1.96 -4.83 13.49
N LEU A 132 2.17 -3.89 12.57
CA LEU A 132 3.23 -2.89 12.69
C LEU A 132 2.76 -1.61 13.39
N LEU A 133 1.46 -1.49 13.70
CA LEU A 133 0.88 -0.33 14.34
C LEU A 133 1.57 0.09 15.64
N PRO A 134 1.94 -0.83 16.56
CA PRO A 134 2.66 -0.44 17.78
C PRO A 134 3.98 0.30 17.48
N MET A 135 4.72 -0.09 16.43
CA MET A 135 5.95 0.61 16.03
C MET A 135 5.69 1.90 15.29
N LEU A 136 4.67 1.93 14.41
CA LEU A 136 4.26 3.16 13.72
C LEU A 136 3.93 4.25 14.75
N MET A 137 3.21 3.90 15.82
CA MET A 137 2.87 4.85 16.89
C MET A 137 4.08 5.41 17.66
N GLN A 138 5.25 4.77 17.58
CA GLN A 138 6.48 5.27 18.21
C GLN A 138 7.25 6.26 17.34
N ALA A 139 7.02 6.30 16.03
CA ALA A 139 7.67 7.27 15.17
C ALA A 139 7.16 8.70 15.46
N PRO A 140 7.96 9.75 15.23
CA PRO A 140 7.51 11.13 15.39
C PRO A 140 6.37 11.50 14.42
N HIS A 141 6.51 11.14 13.14
CA HIS A 141 5.58 11.47 12.07
C HIS A 141 5.26 10.25 11.19
N PRO A 142 4.61 9.21 11.74
CA PRO A 142 4.38 7.98 11.01
C PRO A 142 3.42 8.15 9.85
N ARG A 143 3.71 7.44 8.76
CA ARG A 143 2.89 7.43 7.54
C ARG A 143 2.64 6.01 7.04
N VAL A 144 1.41 5.78 6.60
CA VAL A 144 1.02 4.60 5.83
C VAL A 144 0.71 5.06 4.42
N LEU A 145 1.41 4.52 3.43
CA LEU A 145 1.22 4.82 2.02
C LEU A 145 0.89 3.53 1.27
N SER A 146 -0.34 3.43 0.77
CA SER A 146 -0.79 2.31 -0.04
C SER A 146 -1.03 2.72 -1.48
N VAL A 147 -0.26 2.16 -2.41
CA VAL A 147 -0.46 2.32 -3.85
C VAL A 147 -1.55 1.37 -4.33
N LEU A 148 -2.68 1.93 -4.76
CA LEU A 148 -3.82 1.23 -5.33
C LEU A 148 -4.64 2.20 -6.21
N ALA A 149 -5.86 2.55 -5.82
CA ALA A 149 -6.82 3.28 -6.64
C ALA A 149 -7.64 4.28 -5.81
N GLY A 150 -6.99 4.93 -4.84
CA GLY A 150 -7.62 5.96 -4.02
C GLY A 150 -8.21 7.07 -4.88
N GLY A 151 -9.44 7.48 -4.57
CA GLY A 151 -10.19 8.46 -5.37
C GLY A 151 -10.99 7.85 -6.52
N HIS A 152 -10.85 6.54 -6.76
CA HIS A 152 -11.65 5.76 -7.72
C HIS A 152 -12.54 4.74 -7.03
N GLU A 153 -12.99 5.04 -5.80
CA GLU A 153 -13.97 4.21 -5.12
C GLU A 153 -15.30 4.17 -5.88
N GLY A 154 -15.98 3.04 -5.82
CA GLY A 154 -17.34 2.88 -6.31
C GLY A 154 -18.22 2.07 -5.35
N PRO A 155 -19.50 1.89 -5.68
CA PRO A 155 -20.45 1.19 -4.81
C PRO A 155 -20.01 -0.24 -4.54
N LEU A 156 -20.11 -0.69 -3.28
CA LEU A 156 -19.81 -2.08 -2.94
C LEU A 156 -20.88 -3.02 -3.48
N PHE A 157 -20.47 -4.18 -3.95
CA PHE A 157 -21.38 -5.29 -4.19
C PHE A 157 -21.47 -6.13 -2.91
N THR A 158 -22.65 -6.16 -2.30
CA THR A 158 -22.84 -6.73 -0.94
C THR A 158 -24.04 -7.66 -0.86
N ASN A 159 -24.50 -8.19 -2.00
CA ASN A 159 -25.64 -9.10 -2.05
C ASN A 159 -25.47 -10.22 -1.03
N ASP A 160 -26.47 -10.39 -0.17
CA ASP A 160 -26.49 -11.38 0.90
C ASP A 160 -25.23 -11.36 1.79
N GLY A 161 -24.64 -10.18 2.02
CA GLY A 161 -23.46 -10.00 2.87
C GLY A 161 -22.12 -10.46 2.27
N ASP A 162 -22.05 -10.74 0.96
CA ASP A 162 -20.86 -11.25 0.30
C ASP A 162 -19.80 -10.16 -0.01
N ILE A 163 -19.24 -9.57 1.03
CA ILE A 163 -18.23 -8.50 0.92
C ILE A 163 -16.98 -8.98 0.17
N GLY A 164 -16.62 -10.26 0.31
CA GLY A 164 -15.44 -10.88 -0.30
C GLY A 164 -15.65 -11.43 -1.71
N LEU A 165 -16.83 -11.25 -2.32
CA LEU A 165 -17.20 -11.79 -3.64
C LEU A 165 -16.98 -13.32 -3.78
N ARG A 166 -17.21 -14.07 -2.71
CA ARG A 166 -16.97 -15.52 -2.63
C ARG A 166 -18.13 -16.33 -3.23
N LYS A 167 -19.33 -15.76 -3.36
CA LYS A 167 -20.49 -16.48 -3.91
C LYS A 167 -20.40 -16.61 -5.42
N LYS A 168 -21.00 -17.68 -5.95
CA LYS A 168 -21.05 -17.95 -7.39
C LYS A 168 -21.73 -16.77 -8.11
N GLY A 169 -21.06 -16.23 -9.13
CA GLY A 169 -21.56 -15.07 -9.89
C GLY A 169 -21.29 -13.70 -9.25
N SER A 170 -20.82 -13.66 -8.00
CA SER A 170 -20.38 -12.41 -7.36
C SER A 170 -19.06 -11.90 -7.91
N TYR A 171 -18.16 -12.76 -8.39
CA TYR A 171 -16.86 -12.30 -8.87
C TYR A 171 -16.91 -11.88 -10.35
N THR A 172 -16.46 -10.64 -10.62
CA THR A 172 -15.96 -10.21 -11.93
C THR A 172 -14.72 -9.36 -11.71
N VAL A 173 -13.81 -9.30 -12.70
CA VAL A 173 -12.57 -8.51 -12.58
C VAL A 173 -12.85 -7.03 -12.22
N PRO A 174 -13.75 -6.31 -12.90
CA PRO A 174 -14.05 -4.92 -12.53
C PRO A 174 -14.65 -4.79 -11.13
N ARG A 175 -15.51 -5.74 -10.73
CA ARG A 175 -16.12 -5.72 -9.39
C ARG A 175 -15.09 -6.00 -8.30
N ALA A 176 -14.15 -6.92 -8.52
CA ALA A 176 -13.07 -7.20 -7.59
C ALA A 176 -12.18 -5.96 -7.39
N VAL A 177 -11.76 -5.30 -8.47
CA VAL A 177 -10.97 -4.05 -8.42
C VAL A 177 -11.72 -2.96 -7.65
N ASN A 178 -12.99 -2.74 -7.96
CA ASN A 178 -13.83 -1.77 -7.26
C ASN A 178 -13.98 -2.13 -5.76
N GLN A 179 -14.25 -3.40 -5.45
CA GLN A 179 -14.45 -3.86 -4.09
C GLN A 179 -13.19 -3.61 -3.25
N VAL A 180 -12.01 -4.09 -3.68
CA VAL A 180 -10.77 -3.91 -2.91
C VAL A 180 -10.39 -2.43 -2.75
N THR A 181 -10.71 -1.60 -3.75
CA THR A 181 -10.48 -0.14 -3.69
C THR A 181 -11.34 0.51 -2.61
N THR A 182 -12.65 0.29 -2.65
CA THR A 182 -13.58 0.89 -1.70
C THR A 182 -13.40 0.32 -0.29
N LEU A 183 -13.19 -0.99 -0.13
CA LEU A 183 -12.90 -1.60 1.18
C LEU A 183 -11.63 -1.00 1.80
N HIS A 184 -10.59 -0.76 1.01
CA HIS A 184 -9.35 -0.15 1.48
C HIS A 184 -9.59 1.26 2.03
N SER A 185 -10.31 2.11 1.29
CA SER A 185 -10.66 3.46 1.75
C SER A 185 -11.53 3.44 3.01
N LEU A 186 -12.52 2.55 3.10
CA LEU A 186 -13.38 2.42 4.28
C LEU A 186 -12.60 2.01 5.54
N VAL A 187 -11.65 1.07 5.44
CA VAL A 187 -10.80 0.73 6.59
C VAL A 187 -9.84 1.87 6.93
N PHE A 188 -9.29 2.57 5.94
CA PHE A 188 -8.44 3.75 6.21
C PHE A 188 -9.21 4.86 6.92
N MET A 189 -10.48 5.09 6.56
CA MET A 189 -11.35 6.03 7.29
C MET A 189 -11.51 5.62 8.76
N TYR A 190 -11.78 4.34 9.02
CA TYR A 190 -11.88 3.82 10.39
C TYR A 190 -10.57 3.97 11.15
N LEU A 191 -9.44 3.59 10.56
CA LEU A 191 -8.13 3.67 11.20
C LEU A 191 -7.71 5.12 11.46
N ALA A 192 -7.94 6.03 10.51
CA ALA A 192 -7.62 7.46 10.66
C ALA A 192 -8.39 8.12 11.80
N SER A 193 -9.62 7.68 12.11
CA SER A 193 -10.36 8.20 13.26
C SER A 193 -9.82 7.70 14.60
N HIS A 194 -9.15 6.54 14.64
CA HIS A 194 -8.63 5.91 15.86
C HIS A 194 -7.14 6.16 16.10
N TYR A 195 -6.38 6.43 15.05
CA TYR A 195 -4.93 6.63 15.08
C TYR A 195 -4.57 7.98 14.45
N PRO A 196 -4.94 9.10 15.09
CA PRO A 196 -4.85 10.44 14.52
C PRO A 196 -3.40 10.94 14.38
N LYS A 197 -2.44 10.28 15.03
CA LYS A 197 -1.00 10.51 14.86
C LYS A 197 -0.49 10.09 13.48
N LEU A 198 -1.13 9.12 12.82
CA LEU A 198 -0.71 8.59 11.52
C LEU A 198 -1.26 9.45 10.37
N SER A 199 -0.45 9.60 9.34
CA SER A 199 -0.89 10.09 8.04
C SER A 199 -1.23 8.91 7.12
N TRP A 200 -2.45 8.91 6.56
CA TRP A 200 -3.01 7.78 5.82
C TRP A 200 -3.19 8.12 4.35
N LEU A 201 -2.35 7.56 3.46
CA LEU A 201 -2.38 7.85 2.03
C LEU A 201 -2.85 6.61 1.24
N HIS A 202 -3.99 6.73 0.59
CA HIS A 202 -4.44 5.79 -0.43
C HIS A 202 -4.20 6.42 -1.80
N VAL A 203 -3.19 5.94 -2.52
CA VAL A 203 -2.64 6.60 -3.70
C VAL A 203 -3.03 5.87 -4.97
N HIS A 204 -3.66 6.58 -5.92
CA HIS A 204 -3.78 6.13 -7.30
C HIS A 204 -2.58 6.63 -8.12
N PRO A 205 -1.70 5.74 -8.63
CA PRO A 205 -0.49 6.15 -9.32
C PRO A 205 -0.73 6.59 -10.77
N GLY A 206 -1.97 6.50 -11.27
CA GLY A 206 -2.27 6.69 -12.69
C GLY A 206 -1.81 5.49 -13.53
N TRP A 207 -1.60 5.77 -14.82
CA TRP A 207 -1.14 4.80 -15.80
C TRP A 207 0.39 4.72 -15.72
N VAL A 208 0.92 3.57 -15.30
CA VAL A 208 2.37 3.36 -15.13
C VAL A 208 2.85 2.19 -15.98
N ALA A 209 3.95 2.39 -16.71
CA ALA A 209 4.56 1.44 -17.64
C ALA A 209 5.25 0.23 -16.95
N THR A 210 4.52 -0.48 -16.09
CA THR A 210 4.98 -1.68 -15.37
C THR A 210 4.67 -2.98 -16.12
N THR A 211 5.15 -4.11 -15.60
CA THR A 211 4.75 -5.45 -16.09
C THR A 211 3.31 -5.81 -15.73
N PHE A 212 2.59 -5.03 -14.92
CA PHE A 212 1.24 -5.37 -14.48
C PHE A 212 0.27 -5.60 -15.65
N LEU A 213 0.28 -4.70 -16.65
CA LEU A 213 -0.60 -4.84 -17.81
C LEU A 213 -0.20 -6.06 -18.67
N SER A 214 1.11 -6.34 -18.82
CA SER A 214 1.54 -7.52 -19.54
C SER A 214 1.16 -8.81 -18.81
N ASP A 215 1.28 -8.84 -17.48
CA ASP A 215 0.92 -9.99 -16.65
C ASP A 215 -0.60 -10.25 -16.72
N LEU A 216 -1.41 -9.19 -16.64
CA LEU A 216 -2.86 -9.25 -16.82
C LEU A 216 -3.24 -9.77 -18.21
N LEU A 217 -2.67 -9.23 -19.28
CA LEU A 217 -2.98 -9.70 -20.63
C LEU A 217 -2.54 -11.16 -20.85
N GLN A 218 -1.36 -11.55 -20.37
CA GLN A 218 -0.89 -12.93 -20.46
C GLN A 218 -1.82 -13.92 -19.73
N SER A 219 -2.46 -13.50 -18.65
CA SER A 219 -3.43 -14.35 -17.93
C SER A 219 -4.68 -14.72 -18.74
N ALA A 220 -4.97 -14.00 -19.85
CA ALA A 220 -6.04 -14.36 -20.80
C ALA A 220 -5.59 -15.41 -21.85
N GLY A 221 -4.41 -16.00 -21.70
CA GLY A 221 -3.88 -17.01 -22.62
C GLY A 221 -3.47 -16.42 -23.97
N ILE A 222 -3.54 -17.23 -25.03
CA ILE A 222 -2.98 -16.88 -26.36
C ILE A 222 -3.63 -15.63 -26.97
N VAL A 223 -4.92 -15.42 -26.74
CA VAL A 223 -5.65 -14.23 -27.20
C VAL A 223 -5.11 -12.97 -26.54
N GLY A 224 -4.87 -13.02 -25.23
CA GLY A 224 -4.30 -11.91 -24.48
C GLY A 224 -2.85 -11.61 -24.87
N VAL A 225 -2.05 -12.65 -25.15
CA VAL A 225 -0.70 -12.48 -25.69
C VAL A 225 -0.72 -11.75 -27.04
N LEU A 226 -1.64 -12.12 -27.93
CA LEU A 226 -1.78 -11.46 -29.24
C LEU A 226 -2.24 -10.00 -29.09
N ALA A 227 -3.25 -9.75 -28.25
CA ALA A 227 -3.72 -8.40 -27.94
C ALA A 227 -2.60 -7.52 -27.33
N GLY A 228 -1.74 -8.10 -26.48
CA GLY A 228 -0.60 -7.43 -25.87
C GLY A 228 0.41 -6.88 -26.86
N LYS A 229 0.60 -7.51 -28.03
CA LYS A 229 1.49 -6.99 -29.08
C LYS A 229 1.06 -5.63 -29.63
N ILE A 230 -0.24 -5.31 -29.54
CA ILE A 230 -0.82 -4.04 -30.01
C ILE A 230 -1.03 -3.07 -28.84
N ALA A 231 -1.60 -3.56 -27.73
CA ALA A 231 -1.98 -2.71 -26.61
C ALA A 231 -0.77 -2.17 -25.80
N LEU A 232 0.29 -2.98 -25.61
CA LEU A 232 1.43 -2.58 -24.78
C LEU A 232 2.25 -1.41 -25.38
N PRO A 233 2.56 -1.36 -26.69
CA PRO A 233 3.23 -0.21 -27.28
C PRO A 233 2.44 1.09 -27.11
N VAL A 234 1.11 1.05 -27.32
CA VAL A 234 0.23 2.22 -27.16
C VAL A 234 0.20 2.66 -25.69
N TYR A 235 0.03 1.71 -24.77
CA TYR A 235 0.03 1.99 -23.33
C TYR A 235 1.36 2.62 -22.87
N ARG A 236 2.50 2.12 -23.34
CA ARG A 236 3.82 2.67 -23.00
C ARG A 236 4.04 4.10 -23.52
N PHE A 237 3.34 4.51 -24.57
CA PHE A 237 3.42 5.88 -25.10
C PHE A 237 2.69 6.90 -24.22
N ILE A 238 1.65 6.48 -23.51
CA ILE A 238 0.83 7.36 -22.66
C ILE A 238 1.13 7.22 -21.16
N ALA A 239 1.68 6.08 -20.74
CA ALA A 239 1.91 5.77 -19.35
C ALA A 239 3.20 6.42 -18.82
N MET A 240 3.14 6.89 -17.57
CA MET A 240 4.28 7.37 -16.83
C MET A 240 5.31 6.26 -16.64
N SER A 241 6.60 6.61 -16.65
CA SER A 241 7.67 5.64 -16.35
C SER A 241 7.61 5.17 -14.90
N GLU A 242 8.16 3.98 -14.63
CA GLU A 242 8.28 3.49 -13.25
C GLU A 242 9.11 4.44 -12.40
N GLU A 243 10.18 5.02 -12.97
CA GLU A 243 11.09 5.95 -12.29
C GLU A 243 10.38 7.24 -11.88
N GLU A 244 9.65 7.89 -12.79
CA GLU A 244 8.91 9.11 -12.46
C GLU A 244 7.80 8.82 -11.45
N CYS A 245 7.11 7.69 -11.59
CA CYS A 245 6.15 7.26 -10.59
C CYS A 245 6.82 7.07 -9.22
N GLY A 246 7.95 6.36 -9.18
CA GLY A 246 8.71 6.11 -7.95
C GLY A 246 9.18 7.39 -7.26
N ARG A 247 9.64 8.38 -8.05
CA ARG A 247 10.00 9.70 -7.55
C ARG A 247 8.81 10.40 -6.89
N ARG A 248 7.64 10.40 -7.54
CA ARG A 248 6.41 10.98 -6.97
C ARG A 248 5.95 10.26 -5.70
N GLN A 249 5.98 8.93 -5.68
CA GLN A 249 5.64 8.17 -4.48
C GLN A 249 6.59 8.46 -3.32
N ALA A 250 7.90 8.62 -3.59
CA ALA A 250 8.89 9.01 -2.59
C ALA A 250 8.63 10.44 -2.08
N GLU A 251 8.24 11.35 -2.96
CA GLU A 251 7.81 12.70 -2.60
C GLU A 251 6.57 12.65 -1.69
N TYR A 252 5.56 11.85 -2.01
CA TYR A 252 4.38 11.68 -1.16
C TYR A 252 4.72 11.05 0.19
N ALA A 253 5.72 10.16 0.22
CA ALA A 253 6.18 9.52 1.44
C ALA A 253 6.93 10.47 2.37
N LEU A 254 7.68 11.44 1.85
CA LEU A 254 8.52 12.36 2.64
C LEU A 254 7.92 13.76 2.85
N SER A 255 6.99 14.19 2.00
CA SER A 255 6.48 15.56 2.00
C SER A 255 5.66 15.90 3.25
N GLY A 256 5.80 17.14 3.73
CA GLY A 256 4.93 17.74 4.76
C GLY A 256 3.53 18.07 4.27
N ARG A 257 3.26 17.95 2.96
CA ARG A 257 1.96 18.22 2.31
C ARG A 257 0.81 17.36 2.84
N TYR A 258 1.10 16.18 3.38
CA TYR A 258 0.10 15.23 3.88
C TYR A 258 0.23 15.04 5.40
N PRO A 259 -0.03 16.06 6.22
CA PRO A 259 0.09 15.97 7.68
C PRO A 259 -0.93 14.98 8.29
N SER A 260 -0.63 14.42 9.46
CA SER A 260 -1.60 13.62 10.21
C SER A 260 -2.70 14.49 10.81
N ARG A 261 -3.79 13.88 11.29
CA ARG A 261 -4.87 14.61 11.97
C ARG A 261 -4.37 15.42 13.17
N GLU A 262 -3.52 14.84 13.99
CA GLU A 262 -2.92 15.54 15.14
C GLU A 262 -2.14 16.77 14.70
N MET A 263 -1.33 16.66 13.65
CA MET A 263 -0.55 17.79 13.12
C MET A 263 -1.45 18.91 12.60
N ILE A 264 -2.52 18.56 11.86
CA ILE A 264 -3.50 19.54 11.36
C ILE A 264 -4.18 20.26 12.54
N CYS A 265 -4.72 19.50 13.50
CA CYS A 265 -5.47 20.05 14.62
C CYS A 265 -4.60 20.86 15.60
N SER A 266 -3.31 20.52 15.73
CA SER A 266 -2.36 21.27 16.56
C SER A 266 -1.74 22.46 15.85
N ALA A 267 -2.09 22.72 14.58
CA ALA A 267 -1.49 23.75 13.74
C ALA A 267 0.06 23.66 13.65
N VAL A 268 0.60 22.43 13.77
CA VAL A 268 2.04 22.14 13.63
C VAL A 268 2.42 21.96 12.15
N VAL A 269 1.50 22.28 11.23
CA VAL A 269 1.74 22.17 9.79
C VAL A 269 2.29 23.49 9.25
N ASP A 270 3.59 23.49 8.94
CA ASP A 270 4.26 24.61 8.27
C ASP A 270 4.44 24.30 6.77
N VAL A 271 3.33 24.16 6.04
CA VAL A 271 3.37 24.03 4.57
C VAL A 271 2.33 24.95 3.90
N THR A 272 2.74 25.59 2.81
CA THR A 272 1.90 26.49 2.02
C THR A 272 0.93 25.77 1.07
N ASP A 273 1.24 24.53 0.69
CA ASP A 273 0.41 23.64 -0.13
C ASP A 273 0.05 22.39 0.69
N GLN A 274 -0.74 22.56 1.75
CA GLN A 274 -1.30 21.43 2.49
C GLN A 274 -2.39 20.76 1.65
N ALA A 275 -2.28 19.45 1.44
CA ALA A 275 -3.30 18.69 0.74
C ALA A 275 -4.60 18.62 1.57
N ALA A 276 -5.73 18.57 0.87
CA ALA A 276 -7.03 18.42 1.52
C ALA A 276 -7.27 16.94 1.87
N CYS A 277 -7.61 16.69 3.13
CA CYS A 277 -7.98 15.35 3.58
C CYS A 277 -9.45 15.03 3.24
N TYR A 278 -9.78 13.75 3.11
CA TYR A 278 -11.16 13.29 2.99
C TYR A 278 -11.86 13.38 4.35
N GLY A 279 -12.86 14.26 4.46
CA GLY A 279 -13.43 14.65 5.75
C GLY A 279 -12.53 15.64 6.50
N SER A 280 -13.11 16.62 7.17
CA SER A 280 -12.37 17.71 7.82
C SER A 280 -11.39 17.19 8.86
N CYS A 281 -10.12 17.55 8.70
CA CYS A 281 -9.01 17.19 9.59
C CYS A 281 -8.86 15.68 9.83
N SER A 282 -9.20 14.82 8.87
CA SER A 282 -9.14 13.36 9.08
C SER A 282 -7.72 12.79 9.07
N GLY A 283 -6.76 13.45 8.41
CA GLY A 283 -5.43 12.88 8.14
C GLY A 283 -5.45 11.70 7.14
N PHE A 284 -6.59 11.48 6.47
CA PHE A 284 -6.76 10.49 5.41
C PHE A 284 -6.83 11.17 4.05
N TYR A 285 -6.02 10.69 3.11
CA TYR A 285 -5.84 11.28 1.79
C TYR A 285 -6.08 10.24 0.70
N ARG A 286 -6.91 10.61 -0.28
CA ARG A 286 -7.06 9.89 -1.55
C ARG A 286 -6.28 10.65 -2.61
N VAL A 287 -5.06 10.21 -2.89
CA VAL A 287 -4.06 10.97 -3.64
C VAL A 287 -4.01 10.47 -5.09
N LEU A 288 -4.03 11.38 -6.06
CA LEU A 288 -3.90 11.08 -7.49
C LEU A 288 -2.43 11.11 -7.95
N SER A 289 -2.21 10.77 -9.22
CA SER A 289 -0.87 10.60 -9.78
C SER A 289 -0.04 11.89 -9.82
N ASP A 290 -0.68 13.05 -9.75
CA ASP A 290 -0.08 14.39 -9.69
C ASP A 290 0.01 14.97 -8.26
N GLY A 291 -0.41 14.20 -7.25
CA GLY A 291 -0.40 14.59 -5.85
C GLY A 291 -1.64 15.39 -5.43
N SER A 292 -2.54 15.71 -6.35
CA SER A 292 -3.85 16.27 -5.99
C SER A 292 -4.67 15.26 -5.17
N THR A 293 -5.64 15.76 -4.42
CA THR A 293 -6.46 14.93 -3.52
C THR A 293 -7.93 14.97 -3.88
N VAL A 294 -8.58 13.81 -3.80
CA VAL A 294 -10.02 13.66 -4.03
C VAL A 294 -10.75 13.75 -2.69
N THR A 295 -11.58 14.78 -2.53
CA THR A 295 -12.30 15.05 -1.27
C THR A 295 -13.81 14.82 -1.36
N ASP A 296 -14.36 14.57 -2.56
CA ASP A 296 -15.80 14.43 -2.73
C ASP A 296 -16.33 13.17 -2.02
N GLY A 297 -17.48 13.30 -1.37
CA GLY A 297 -18.12 12.22 -0.62
C GLY A 297 -19.19 11.47 -1.40
N LYS A 298 -19.18 11.47 -2.74
CA LYS A 298 -20.30 10.89 -3.53
C LYS A 298 -20.52 9.40 -3.25
N VAL A 299 -19.43 8.65 -3.14
CA VAL A 299 -19.46 7.20 -2.84
C VAL A 299 -19.30 6.94 -1.35
N LEU A 300 -18.21 7.47 -0.76
CA LEU A 300 -17.85 7.16 0.62
C LEU A 300 -18.75 7.85 1.67
N GLY A 301 -19.35 9.01 1.36
CA GLY A 301 -20.17 9.77 2.31
C GLY A 301 -21.45 9.04 2.73
N PRO A 302 -22.27 8.51 1.80
CA PRO A 302 -23.39 7.63 2.15
C PRO A 302 -22.94 6.41 2.95
N MET A 303 -21.86 5.75 2.53
CA MET A 303 -21.34 4.54 3.19
C MET A 303 -20.90 4.83 4.64
N GLU A 304 -20.26 5.97 4.88
CA GLU A 304 -19.87 6.42 6.20
C GLU A 304 -21.06 6.58 7.13
N ARG A 305 -22.13 7.25 6.67
CA ARG A 305 -23.37 7.43 7.45
C ARG A 305 -24.06 6.11 7.78
N GLU A 306 -23.90 5.11 6.93
CA GLU A 306 -24.42 3.75 7.13
C GLU A 306 -23.49 2.85 7.99
N GLY A 307 -22.37 3.38 8.49
CA GLY A 307 -21.44 2.68 9.37
C GLY A 307 -20.53 1.67 8.67
N TRP A 308 -20.36 1.76 7.35
CA TRP A 308 -19.51 0.84 6.59
C TRP A 308 -18.05 0.79 7.02
N PRO A 309 -17.38 1.89 7.43
CA PRO A 309 -16.00 1.82 7.91
C PRO A 309 -15.79 0.77 9.01
N LEU A 310 -16.65 0.78 10.04
CA LEU A 310 -16.60 -0.22 11.12
C LEU A 310 -16.99 -1.61 10.61
N LYS A 311 -18.06 -1.75 9.83
CA LYS A 311 -18.50 -3.05 9.29
C LYS A 311 -17.40 -3.76 8.49
N VAL A 312 -16.68 -3.01 7.65
CA VAL A 312 -15.57 -3.56 6.86
C VAL A 312 -14.38 -3.93 7.76
N PHE A 313 -14.07 -3.10 8.76
CA PHE A 313 -13.05 -3.42 9.74
C PHE A 313 -13.36 -4.73 10.49
N GLU A 314 -14.58 -4.87 11.03
CA GLU A 314 -15.03 -6.08 11.71
C GLU A 314 -15.04 -7.32 10.82
N HIS A 315 -15.50 -7.17 9.57
CA HIS A 315 -15.40 -8.24 8.56
C HIS A 315 -13.95 -8.67 8.34
N THR A 316 -13.04 -7.71 8.27
CA THR A 316 -11.60 -7.98 8.09
C THR A 316 -11.03 -8.76 9.28
N GLN A 317 -11.36 -8.34 10.51
CA GLN A 317 -10.96 -9.04 11.73
C GLN A 317 -11.52 -10.46 11.80
N LYS A 318 -12.77 -10.67 11.39
CA LYS A 318 -13.37 -12.00 11.30
C LYS A 318 -12.60 -12.90 10.33
N VAL A 319 -12.25 -12.41 9.14
CA VAL A 319 -11.46 -13.16 8.15
C VAL A 319 -10.09 -13.53 8.71
N PHE A 320 -9.42 -12.63 9.43
CA PHE A 320 -8.14 -12.94 10.10
C PHE A 320 -8.30 -14.01 11.17
N GLY A 321 -9.30 -13.91 12.04
CA GLY A 321 -9.58 -14.92 13.05
C GLY A 321 -9.86 -16.30 12.44
N GLU A 322 -10.64 -16.36 11.36
CA GLU A 322 -10.91 -17.61 10.64
C GLU A 322 -9.63 -18.25 10.07
N ILE A 323 -8.72 -17.46 9.49
CA ILE A 323 -7.49 -17.98 8.88
C ILE A 323 -6.45 -18.39 9.93
N LEU A 324 -6.27 -17.56 10.97
CA LEU A 324 -5.25 -17.79 11.99
C LEU A 324 -5.66 -18.88 12.98
N SER A 325 -6.96 -19.17 13.11
CA SER A 325 -7.45 -20.28 13.93
C SER A 325 -7.32 -21.65 13.26
N GLN A 326 -7.12 -21.70 11.94
CA GLN A 326 -6.89 -22.95 11.22
C GLN A 326 -5.48 -23.48 11.56
N LYS A 327 -5.42 -24.64 12.24
CA LYS A 327 -4.19 -25.37 12.53
C LYS A 327 -3.45 -25.75 11.25
#